data_AF-A0A1G8KN17-F1
#
_entry.id   AF-A0A1G8KN17-F1
#
_cell.length_a   1.000
_cell.length_b   1.000
_cell.length_c   1.000
_cell.angle_alpha   90.00
_cell.angle_beta   90.00
_cell.angle_gamma   90.00
#
_symmetry.space_group_name_H-M   'P 1'
#
loop_
_entity.id
_entity.type
_entity.pdbx_description
1 polymer ?
#
loop_
_entity_poly.entity_id
_entity_poly.type
_entity_poly.pdbx_seq_one_letter_code
_entity_poly.pdbx_strand_id
1 'polypeptide(L)'
;MANAGWLREILELVNRLFAFPIVTAGLIAIAILMSQARVPSERISDGQELIAGGAPMVEVRLPAELSADAQHGRTAFDAKCAGCHGTHAAGQQGVAPPLVHKIYEPGHHGDMAFLLAAKTGVRAHHWSFGSMPPVEGISDTEIARVTLYIRELQRENGIR
;
A
#
# COMPACT_ATOMS: atom_id res chain seq x y z
N MET A 1 -73.25 -44.43 -21.68
CA MET A 1 -71.82 -44.21 -21.36
C MET A 1 -71.46 -42.80 -21.82
N ALA A 2 -71.44 -41.83 -20.92
CA ALA A 2 -71.03 -40.45 -21.21
C ALA A 2 -69.68 -40.20 -20.53
N ASN A 3 -68.72 -39.73 -21.33
CA ASN A 3 -67.29 -39.71 -21.06
C ASN A 3 -66.90 -38.59 -20.07
N ALA A 4 -66.26 -38.94 -18.96
CA ALA A 4 -65.84 -38.05 -17.87
C ALA A 4 -64.56 -37.24 -18.16
N GLY A 5 -64.17 -37.08 -19.43
CA GLY A 5 -62.95 -36.36 -19.84
C GLY A 5 -63.04 -34.83 -19.69
N TRP A 6 -64.21 -34.24 -19.95
CA TRP A 6 -64.36 -32.78 -20.03
C TRP A 6 -64.21 -32.06 -18.68
N LEU A 7 -64.54 -32.71 -17.55
CA LEU A 7 -64.33 -32.13 -16.22
C LEU A 7 -62.85 -31.97 -15.86
N ARG A 8 -61.98 -32.88 -16.32
CA ARG A 8 -60.53 -32.80 -16.04
C ARG A 8 -59.87 -31.66 -16.82
N GLU A 9 -60.25 -31.47 -18.07
CA GLU A 9 -59.76 -30.34 -18.89
C GLU A 9 -60.20 -28.99 -18.32
N ILE A 10 -61.45 -28.88 -17.85
CA ILE A 10 -61.95 -27.65 -17.21
C ILE A 10 -61.17 -27.39 -15.91
N LEU A 11 -60.99 -28.40 -15.05
CA LEU A 11 -60.19 -28.25 -13.82
C LEU A 11 -58.74 -27.83 -14.09
N GLU A 12 -58.09 -28.38 -15.12
CA GLU A 12 -56.73 -27.96 -15.50
C GLU A 12 -56.67 -26.55 -16.06
N LEU A 13 -57.64 -26.14 -16.88
CA LEU A 13 -57.71 -24.77 -17.39
C LEU A 13 -57.91 -23.75 -16.27
N VAL A 14 -58.80 -24.05 -15.33
CA VAL A 14 -59.06 -23.20 -14.16
C VAL A 14 -57.80 -23.11 -13.29
N ASN A 15 -57.13 -24.23 -13.01
CA ASN A 15 -55.92 -24.26 -12.19
C ASN A 15 -54.74 -23.51 -12.85
N ARG A 16 -54.60 -23.56 -14.18
CA ARG A 16 -53.60 -22.79 -14.93
C ARG A 16 -53.88 -21.28 -14.94
N LEU A 17 -55.15 -20.89 -15.02
CA LEU A 17 -55.57 -19.48 -15.01
C LEU A 17 -55.40 -18.83 -13.62
N PHE A 18 -55.48 -19.60 -12.53
CA PHE A 18 -55.28 -19.11 -11.16
C PHE A 18 -53.86 -19.28 -10.59
N ALA A 19 -53.04 -20.20 -11.11
CA ALA A 19 -51.67 -20.41 -10.61
C ALA A 19 -50.62 -19.42 -11.18
N PHE A 20 -50.85 -18.84 -12.36
CA PHE A 20 -49.90 -17.94 -13.02
C PHE A 20 -49.82 -16.48 -12.50
N PRO A 21 -50.89 -15.84 -11.98
CA PRO A 21 -50.79 -14.46 -11.49
C PRO A 21 -50.16 -14.34 -10.09
N ILE A 22 -50.19 -15.39 -9.26
CA ILE A 22 -49.62 -15.36 -7.90
C ILE A 22 -48.08 -15.46 -7.92
N VAL A 23 -47.54 -16.31 -8.80
CA VAL A 23 -46.09 -16.48 -8.95
C VAL A 23 -45.46 -15.22 -9.56
N THR A 24 -46.12 -14.59 -10.54
CA THR A 24 -45.61 -13.37 -11.18
C THR A 24 -45.68 -12.16 -10.25
N ALA A 25 -46.78 -11.97 -9.50
CA ALA A 25 -46.87 -10.90 -8.50
C ALA A 25 -45.86 -11.05 -7.36
N GLY A 26 -45.61 -12.28 -6.91
CA GLY A 26 -44.58 -12.58 -5.89
C GLY A 26 -43.16 -12.26 -6.36
N LEU A 27 -42.82 -12.62 -7.61
CA LEU A 27 -41.50 -12.32 -8.19
C LEU A 27 -41.28 -10.81 -8.41
N ILE A 28 -42.32 -10.08 -8.81
CA ILE A 28 -42.25 -8.61 -8.97
C ILE A 28 -42.09 -7.93 -7.59
N ALA A 29 -42.83 -8.37 -6.57
CA ALA A 29 -42.70 -7.82 -5.22
C ALA A 29 -41.32 -8.10 -4.60
N ILE A 30 -40.76 -9.30 -4.82
CA ILE A 30 -39.40 -9.65 -4.39
C ILE A 30 -38.35 -8.83 -5.15
N ALA A 31 -38.52 -8.63 -6.46
CA ALA A 31 -37.62 -7.78 -7.25
C ALA A 31 -37.66 -6.31 -6.80
N ILE A 32 -38.84 -5.78 -6.47
CA ILE A 32 -38.99 -4.42 -5.92
C ILE A 32 -38.39 -4.33 -4.51
N LEU A 33 -38.59 -5.35 -3.66
CA LEU A 33 -37.99 -5.38 -2.32
C LEU A 33 -36.44 -5.45 -2.41
N MET A 34 -35.90 -6.21 -3.36
CA MET A 34 -34.46 -6.26 -3.63
C MET A 34 -33.92 -4.98 -4.29
N SER A 35 -34.72 -4.24 -5.07
CA SER A 35 -34.29 -2.97 -5.67
C SER A 35 -34.26 -1.80 -4.68
N GLN A 36 -35.03 -1.87 -3.58
CA GLN A 36 -34.99 -0.87 -2.50
C GLN A 36 -33.89 -1.13 -1.47
N ALA A 37 -33.23 -2.30 -1.52
CA ALA A 37 -31.98 -2.52 -0.80
C ALA A 37 -30.90 -1.66 -1.45
N ARG A 38 -30.82 -0.39 -1.05
CA ARG A 38 -29.62 0.43 -1.20
C ARG A 38 -28.51 -0.30 -0.46
N VAL A 39 -27.81 -1.18 -1.16
CA VAL A 39 -26.42 -1.49 -0.84
C VAL A 39 -25.74 -0.13 -0.85
N PRO A 40 -25.17 0.36 0.26
CA PRO A 40 -24.27 1.48 0.19
C PRO A 40 -23.21 1.05 -0.81
N SER A 41 -23.22 1.64 -2.00
CA SER A 41 -22.06 1.64 -2.84
C SER A 41 -21.03 2.38 -1.99
N GLU A 42 -20.23 1.61 -1.26
CA GLU A 42 -18.90 2.06 -0.91
C GLU A 42 -18.28 2.40 -2.25
N ARG A 43 -18.38 3.69 -2.58
CA ARG A 43 -17.57 4.26 -3.62
C ARG A 43 -16.16 3.88 -3.21
N ILE A 44 -15.57 2.97 -3.95
CA ILE A 44 -14.12 2.93 -4.07
C ILE A 44 -13.77 4.36 -4.42
N SER A 45 -13.29 5.08 -3.42
CA SER A 45 -12.80 6.44 -3.55
C SER A 45 -11.48 6.33 -4.29
N ASP A 46 -11.57 6.00 -5.58
CA ASP A 46 -10.50 6.21 -6.54
C ASP A 46 -10.11 7.68 -6.43
N GLY A 47 -8.94 7.93 -5.84
CA GLY A 47 -8.28 9.24 -5.85
C GLY A 47 -8.26 10.01 -4.54
N GLN A 48 -8.62 9.44 -3.38
CA GLN A 48 -8.55 10.17 -2.11
C GLN A 48 -8.07 9.34 -0.90
N GLU A 49 -7.10 8.46 -1.09
CA GLU A 49 -6.03 8.37 -0.08
C GLU A 49 -5.12 9.58 -0.32
N LEU A 50 -5.56 10.73 0.21
CA LEU A 50 -4.73 11.92 0.36
C LEU A 50 -3.44 11.46 1.01
N ILE A 51 -2.32 11.46 0.26
CA ILE A 51 -0.95 11.18 0.73
C ILE A 51 -0.79 11.67 2.17
N ALA A 52 -1.01 10.78 3.13
CA ALA A 52 -1.00 11.18 4.52
C ALA A 52 0.43 11.63 4.81
N GLY A 53 0.59 12.89 5.23
CA GLY A 53 1.89 13.39 5.63
C GLY A 53 2.48 12.41 6.64
N GLY A 54 3.65 11.86 6.33
CA GLY A 54 4.24 10.81 7.15
C GLY A 54 4.17 9.37 6.60
N ALA A 55 3.46 9.10 5.51
CA ALA A 55 3.42 7.76 4.90
C ALA A 55 4.75 7.38 4.23
N PRO A 56 5.12 6.08 4.16
CA PRO A 56 6.27 5.61 3.39
C PRO A 56 6.19 6.04 1.92
N MET A 57 7.33 6.40 1.32
CA MET A 57 7.38 6.84 -0.09
C MET A 57 7.60 5.69 -1.07
N VAL A 58 8.31 4.65 -0.63
CA VAL A 58 8.58 3.45 -1.43
C VAL A 58 8.35 2.20 -0.59
N GLU A 59 7.91 1.13 -1.24
CA GLU A 59 7.92 -0.20 -0.63
C GLU A 59 9.34 -0.76 -0.69
N VAL A 60 9.85 -1.22 0.45
CA VAL A 60 11.22 -1.74 0.58
C VAL A 60 11.19 -3.23 0.82
N ARG A 61 11.70 -4.01 -0.13
CA ARG A 61 11.98 -5.44 0.07
C ARG A 61 13.17 -5.61 0.99
N LEU A 62 13.04 -6.48 1.98
CA LEU A 62 14.10 -6.75 2.95
C LEU A 62 14.88 -8.01 2.54
N PRO A 63 16.22 -7.99 2.64
CA PRO A 63 17.00 -9.20 2.42
C PRO A 63 16.65 -10.23 3.49
N ALA A 64 16.73 -11.51 3.12
CA ALA A 64 16.45 -12.60 4.05
C ALA A 64 17.38 -12.57 5.28
N GLU A 65 18.63 -12.15 5.08
CA GLU A 65 19.61 -11.96 6.14
C GLU A 65 20.46 -10.72 5.83
N LEU A 66 20.70 -9.89 6.84
CA LEU A 66 21.66 -8.78 6.77
C LEU A 66 23.03 -9.26 7.21
N SER A 67 24.10 -8.69 6.64
CA SER A 67 25.45 -8.92 7.20
C SER A 67 25.53 -8.43 8.65
N ALA A 68 26.44 -9.00 9.45
CA ALA A 68 26.58 -8.63 10.86
C ALA A 68 26.84 -7.12 11.07
N ASP A 69 27.64 -6.50 10.19
CA ASP A 69 27.86 -5.06 10.23
C ASP A 69 26.63 -4.26 9.77
N ALA A 70 25.87 -4.75 8.80
CA ALA A 70 24.59 -4.14 8.40
C ALA A 70 23.52 -4.26 9.49
N GLN A 71 23.54 -5.30 10.32
CA GLN A 71 22.65 -5.39 11.49
C GLN A 71 22.95 -4.30 12.51
N HIS A 72 24.24 -4.05 12.80
CA HIS A 72 24.64 -2.90 13.62
C HIS A 72 24.27 -1.57 12.95
N GLY A 73 24.44 -1.48 11.63
CA GLY A 73 24.04 -0.33 10.82
C GLY A 73 22.54 -0.05 10.89
N ARG A 74 21.70 -1.08 10.83
CA ARG A 74 20.26 -0.97 11.03
C ARG A 74 19.93 -0.41 12.40
N THR A 75 20.54 -0.92 13.46
CA THR A 75 20.30 -0.41 14.82
C THR A 75 20.62 1.08 14.93
N ALA A 76 21.75 1.52 14.35
CA ALA A 76 22.12 2.93 14.32
C ALA A 76 21.15 3.77 13.44
N PHE A 77 20.72 3.23 12.28
CA PHE A 77 19.77 3.87 11.38
C PHE A 77 18.40 4.05 12.06
N ASP A 78 17.89 3.00 12.69
CA ASP A 78 16.60 3.02 13.40
C ASP A 78 16.62 4.05 14.54
N ALA A 79 17.76 4.20 15.23
CA ALA A 79 17.91 5.16 16.31
C ALA A 79 18.11 6.62 15.85
N LYS A 80 18.81 6.86 14.74
CA LYS A 80 19.31 8.21 14.36
C LYS A 80 18.75 8.76 13.05
N CYS A 81 18.16 7.92 12.21
CA CYS A 81 17.82 8.28 10.82
C CYS A 81 16.35 8.00 10.47
N ALA A 82 15.79 6.91 10.98
CA ALA A 82 14.45 6.44 10.62
C ALA A 82 13.33 7.42 10.99
N GLY A 83 13.56 8.28 12.00
CA GLY A 83 12.59 9.31 12.40
C GLY A 83 12.23 10.31 11.29
N CYS A 84 13.11 10.49 10.30
CA CYS A 84 12.85 11.33 9.12
C CYS A 84 12.83 10.50 7.83
N HIS A 85 13.80 9.59 7.66
CA HIS A 85 13.93 8.77 6.43
C HIS A 85 13.02 7.54 6.41
N GLY A 86 12.13 7.40 7.39
CA GLY A 86 11.20 6.29 7.51
C GLY A 86 11.86 4.96 7.87
N THR A 87 11.03 4.01 8.30
CA THR A 87 11.44 2.63 8.55
C THR A 87 12.06 2.05 7.28
N HIS A 88 13.17 1.32 7.43
CA HIS A 88 13.88 0.70 6.31
C HIS A 88 14.30 1.67 5.20
N ALA A 89 14.53 2.95 5.53
CA ALA A 89 14.89 3.98 4.56
C ALA A 89 13.86 4.17 3.43
N ALA A 90 12.59 3.86 3.71
CA ALA A 90 11.47 3.98 2.78
C ALA A 90 11.06 5.43 2.47
N GLY A 91 11.71 6.41 3.11
CA GLY A 91 11.33 7.80 3.04
C GLY A 91 10.02 8.07 3.78
N GLN A 92 9.69 9.34 3.88
CA GLN A 92 8.48 9.77 4.55
C GLN A 92 7.89 10.97 3.83
N GLN A 93 6.66 10.83 3.33
CA GLN A 93 5.99 11.86 2.53
C GLN A 93 5.92 13.19 3.28
N GLY A 94 6.45 14.23 2.65
CA GLY A 94 6.53 15.57 3.21
C GLY A 94 7.61 15.79 4.28
N VAL A 95 8.42 14.78 4.61
CA VAL A 95 9.41 14.84 5.70
C VAL A 95 10.84 14.63 5.20
N ALA A 96 11.16 13.48 4.60
CA ALA A 96 12.50 13.22 4.08
C ALA A 96 12.47 12.13 3.00
N PRO A 97 13.49 12.10 2.11
CA PRO A 97 13.46 11.23 0.96
C PRO A 97 13.78 9.77 1.30
N PRO A 98 13.34 8.81 0.47
CA PRO A 98 13.75 7.41 0.57
C PRO A 98 15.23 7.28 0.22
N LEU A 99 15.99 6.55 1.03
CA LEU A 99 17.38 6.21 0.69
C LEU A 99 17.46 4.89 -0.10
N VAL A 100 16.39 4.10 -0.11
CA VAL A 100 16.19 3.01 -1.07
C VAL A 100 15.56 3.56 -2.35
N HIS A 101 16.35 4.33 -3.12
CA HIS A 101 15.91 4.95 -4.36
C HIS A 101 17.09 5.08 -5.34
N LYS A 102 16.83 4.97 -6.64
CA LYS A 102 17.86 4.99 -7.69
C LYS A 102 18.74 6.23 -7.66
N ILE A 103 18.20 7.37 -7.26
CA ILE A 103 18.97 8.62 -7.15
C ILE A 103 20.17 8.50 -6.20
N TYR A 104 20.06 7.62 -5.20
CA TYR A 104 21.09 7.35 -4.22
C TYR A 104 21.91 6.10 -4.55
N GLU A 105 21.87 5.60 -5.80
CA GLU A 105 22.71 4.48 -6.23
C GLU A 105 24.21 4.84 -6.10
N PRO A 106 25.11 3.87 -5.86
CA PRO A 106 26.54 4.09 -5.67
C PRO A 106 27.22 4.95 -6.74
N GLY A 107 26.78 4.84 -8.01
CA GLY A 107 27.32 5.63 -9.12
C GLY A 107 26.95 7.11 -9.10
N HIS A 108 25.90 7.52 -8.38
CA HIS A 108 25.43 8.90 -8.31
C HIS A 108 25.64 9.53 -6.93
N HIS A 109 25.28 8.83 -5.85
CA HIS A 109 25.64 9.19 -4.47
C HIS A 109 26.47 8.05 -3.89
N GLY A 110 27.79 8.11 -4.06
CA GLY A 110 28.71 7.15 -3.48
C GLY A 110 28.71 7.18 -1.94
N ASP A 111 29.36 6.21 -1.30
CA ASP A 111 29.33 6.05 0.15
C ASP A 111 29.88 7.25 0.93
N MET A 112 30.85 7.96 0.35
CA MET A 112 31.37 9.21 0.93
C MET A 112 30.30 10.32 1.01
N ALA A 113 29.30 10.31 0.11
CA ALA A 113 28.20 11.26 0.17
C ALA A 113 27.32 11.03 1.41
N PHE A 114 27.09 9.77 1.79
CA PHE A 114 26.37 9.41 3.02
C PHE A 114 27.17 9.83 4.26
N LEU A 115 28.49 9.60 4.25
CA LEU A 115 29.39 10.04 5.31
C LEU A 115 29.34 11.57 5.50
N LEU A 116 29.48 12.34 4.42
CA LEU A 116 29.41 13.80 4.48
C LEU A 116 28.02 14.31 4.88
N ALA A 117 26.95 13.74 4.32
CA ALA A 117 25.58 14.14 4.63
C ALA A 117 25.27 13.93 6.13
N ALA A 118 25.65 12.78 6.70
CA ALA A 118 25.44 12.52 8.12
C ALA A 118 26.34 13.40 9.00
N LYS A 119 27.61 13.63 8.62
CA LYS A 119 28.57 14.41 9.42
C LYS A 119 28.34 15.92 9.39
N THR A 120 27.95 16.45 8.24
CA THR A 120 27.97 17.90 7.97
C THR A 120 26.63 18.43 7.48
N GLY A 121 25.62 17.57 7.34
CA GLY A 121 24.34 17.90 6.76
C GLY A 121 24.40 18.00 5.22
N VAL A 122 23.25 18.25 4.61
CA VAL A 122 23.15 18.51 3.17
C VAL A 122 22.07 19.52 2.88
N ARG A 123 22.33 20.42 1.91
CA ARG A 123 21.30 21.33 1.38
C ARG A 123 20.34 20.55 0.48
N ALA A 124 19.06 20.89 0.52
CA ALA A 124 18.08 20.35 -0.41
C ALA A 124 18.52 20.57 -1.86
N HIS A 125 18.49 19.51 -2.68
CA HIS A 125 18.82 19.61 -4.11
C HIS A 125 18.05 18.62 -5.01
N HIS A 126 17.64 17.46 -4.50
CA HIS A 126 16.84 16.49 -5.26
C HIS A 126 15.36 16.44 -4.89
N TRP A 127 15.04 16.85 -3.67
CA TRP A 127 13.71 16.78 -3.11
C TRP A 127 13.39 18.11 -2.42
N SER A 128 12.11 18.44 -2.34
CA SER A 128 11.61 19.67 -1.71
C SER A 128 11.24 19.47 -0.23
N PHE A 129 12.01 18.67 0.51
CA PHE A 129 11.79 18.40 1.94
C PHE A 129 12.57 19.34 2.86
N GLY A 130 13.49 20.13 2.30
CA GLY A 130 14.40 20.97 3.06
C GLY A 130 15.77 20.32 3.28
N SER A 131 16.64 21.03 4.00
CA SER A 131 18.01 20.60 4.25
C SER A 131 18.04 19.56 5.37
N MET A 132 18.88 18.55 5.23
CA MET A 132 19.18 17.60 6.30
C MET A 132 20.25 18.22 7.22
N PRO A 133 20.01 18.34 8.53
CA PRO A 133 21.03 18.78 9.47
C PRO A 133 22.09 17.69 9.70
N PRO A 134 23.30 18.06 10.20
CA PRO A 134 24.25 17.09 10.73
C PRO A 134 23.61 16.21 11.81
N VAL A 135 23.96 14.93 11.85
CA VAL A 135 23.52 14.01 12.90
C VAL A 135 24.50 14.12 14.07
N GLU A 136 24.01 14.61 15.20
CA GLU A 136 24.84 14.80 16.39
C GLU A 136 25.31 13.46 16.99
N GLY A 137 26.57 13.40 17.43
CA GLY A 137 27.11 12.24 18.14
C GLY A 137 27.21 10.94 17.32
N ILE A 138 27.12 10.99 16.00
CA ILE A 138 27.37 9.81 15.15
C ILE A 138 28.86 9.69 14.77
N SER A 139 29.42 8.51 14.98
CA SER A 139 30.79 8.17 14.59
C SER A 139 30.90 7.76 13.13
N ASP A 140 32.10 7.87 12.56
CA ASP A 140 32.38 7.46 11.18
C ASP A 140 32.10 5.97 10.97
N THR A 141 32.40 5.14 11.97
CA THR A 141 32.12 3.71 11.96
C THR A 141 30.62 3.41 11.95
N GLU A 142 29.82 4.13 12.75
CA GLU A 142 28.35 4.01 12.69
C GLU A 142 27.83 4.40 11.31
N ILE A 143 28.32 5.51 10.73
CA ILE A 143 27.86 5.94 9.40
C ILE A 143 28.25 4.90 8.34
N ALA A 144 29.46 4.36 8.36
CA ALA A 144 29.87 3.33 7.41
C ALA A 144 28.95 2.10 7.48
N ARG A 145 28.57 1.68 8.69
CA ARG A 145 27.62 0.56 8.90
C ARG A 145 26.19 0.92 8.45
N VAL A 146 25.72 2.12 8.73
CA VAL A 146 24.42 2.63 8.24
C VAL A 146 24.40 2.64 6.71
N THR A 147 25.47 3.12 6.08
CA THR A 147 25.61 3.11 4.62
C THR A 147 25.56 1.67 4.11
N LEU A 148 26.30 0.74 4.72
CA LEU A 148 26.26 -0.69 4.35
C LEU A 148 24.84 -1.27 4.46
N TYR A 149 24.12 -0.97 5.54
CA TYR A 149 22.71 -1.36 5.70
C TYR A 149 21.84 -0.84 4.54
N ILE A 150 21.94 0.45 4.21
CA ILE A 150 21.21 1.05 3.09
C ILE A 150 21.59 0.38 1.76
N ARG A 151 22.88 0.05 1.55
CA ARG A 151 23.33 -0.65 0.35
C ARG A 151 22.77 -2.07 0.24
N GLU A 152 22.65 -2.78 1.35
CA GLU A 152 22.02 -4.11 1.36
C GLU A 152 20.53 -4.03 0.98
N LEU A 153 19.80 -3.06 1.53
CA LEU A 153 18.42 -2.80 1.11
C LEU A 153 18.34 -2.41 -0.37
N GLN A 154 19.19 -1.50 -0.83
CA GLN A 154 19.24 -1.09 -2.24
C GLN A 154 19.45 -2.29 -3.16
N ARG A 155 20.41 -3.18 -2.85
CA ARG A 155 20.69 -4.38 -3.65
C ARG A 155 19.50 -5.33 -3.71
N GLU A 156 18.84 -5.58 -2.58
CA GLU A 156 17.61 -6.39 -2.54
C GLU A 156 16.51 -5.78 -3.41
N ASN A 157 16.45 -4.45 -3.47
CA ASN A 157 15.51 -3.70 -4.28
C ASN A 157 15.97 -3.44 -5.73
N GLY A 158 17.09 -4.02 -6.16
CA GLY A 158 17.58 -3.94 -7.54
C GLY A 158 18.36 -2.67 -7.89
N ILE A 159 18.79 -1.89 -6.89
CA ILE A 159 19.59 -0.66 -7.03
C ILE A 159 21.07 -1.02 -6.76
N ARG A 160 21.97 -0.65 -7.68
CA ARG A 160 23.38 -1.08 -7.68
C ARG A 160 24.33 0.03 -8.08
#